data_AF-A0A536KIA2-F1
#
_entry.id   AF-A0A536KIA2-F1
#
_cell.length_a   1.000
_cell.length_b   1.000
_cell.length_c   1.000
_cell.angle_alpha   90.00
_cell.angle_beta   90.00
_cell.angle_gamma   90.00
#
_symmetry.space_group_name_H-M   'P 1'
#
loop_
_entity.id
_entity.type
_entity.pdbx_description
1 polymer ?
#
loop_
_entity_poly.entity_id
_entity_poly.type
_entity_poly.pdbx_seq_one_letter_code
_entity_poly.pdbx_strand_id
1 'polypeptide(L)'
;MNISVCPADTVDAPADVVWRTLTRDYPGWIGGEVRSVAPPGPMAPGQVIQLVTRELGLGFRVRVEIGSVDVDRRRVGMDIRLPFGVMNHELVTVDPTAAGGALVRFN
;
A
#
# COMPACT_ATOMS: atom_id res chain seq x y z
N MET A 1 -14.79 19.12 -7.53
CA MET A 1 -13.43 19.18 -8.07
C MET A 1 -12.97 17.75 -8.27
N ASN A 2 -12.76 17.31 -9.51
CA ASN A 2 -12.39 15.94 -9.83
C ASN A 2 -10.91 15.93 -10.20
N ILE A 3 -10.05 15.41 -9.33
CA ILE A 3 -8.63 15.22 -9.63
C ILE A 3 -8.50 13.84 -10.24
N SER A 4 -8.30 13.77 -11.56
CA SER A 4 -7.98 12.52 -12.26
C SER A 4 -6.48 12.35 -12.28
N VAL A 5 -5.93 11.70 -11.26
CA VAL A 5 -4.60 11.11 -11.34
C VAL A 5 -4.74 9.72 -11.94
N CYS A 6 -3.87 9.35 -12.88
CA CYS A 6 -3.74 7.93 -13.23
C CYS A 6 -3.18 7.26 -11.98
N PRO A 7 -3.92 6.37 -11.30
CA PRO A 7 -3.47 5.80 -10.05
C PRO A 7 -2.56 4.62 -10.38
N ALA A 8 -1.51 4.89 -11.13
CA ALA A 8 -0.55 3.90 -11.58
C ALA A 8 0.81 4.57 -11.76
N ASP A 9 1.85 3.80 -11.48
CA ASP A 9 3.23 4.24 -11.63
C ASP A 9 4.09 3.13 -12.24
N THR A 10 5.13 3.52 -12.96
CA THR A 10 6.11 2.59 -13.53
C THR A 10 7.39 2.64 -12.72
N VAL A 11 7.80 1.49 -12.19
CA VAL A 11 9.01 1.35 -11.39
C VAL A 11 10.07 0.63 -12.21
N ASP A 12 11.27 1.21 -12.30
CA ASP A 12 12.43 0.60 -12.94
C ASP A 12 13.08 -0.45 -12.04
N ALA A 13 12.31 -1.48 -11.70
CA ALA A 13 12.74 -2.64 -10.93
C ALA A 13 11.87 -3.85 -11.27
N PRO A 14 12.39 -5.09 -11.14
CA PRO A 14 11.60 -6.30 -11.36
C PRO A 14 10.35 -6.36 -10.48
N ALA A 15 9.24 -6.87 -11.01
CA ALA A 15 7.96 -6.96 -10.30
C ALA A 15 8.06 -7.68 -8.94
N ASP A 16 8.89 -8.72 -8.83
CA ASP A 16 9.08 -9.44 -7.56
C ASP A 16 9.81 -8.61 -6.51
N VAL A 17 10.73 -7.73 -6.93
CA VAL A 17 11.41 -6.79 -6.03
C VAL A 17 10.41 -5.75 -5.53
N VAL A 18 9.62 -5.17 -6.44
CA VAL A 18 8.57 -4.20 -6.09
C VAL A 18 7.54 -4.82 -5.16
N TRP A 19 7.10 -6.06 -5.43
CA TRP A 19 6.16 -6.79 -4.59
C TRP A 19 6.71 -7.07 -3.19
N ARG A 20 7.98 -7.48 -3.08
CA ARG A 20 8.64 -7.68 -1.78
C ARG A 20 8.70 -6.36 -1.01
N THR A 21 9.09 -5.28 -1.66
CA THR A 21 9.15 -3.94 -1.04
C THR A 21 7.75 -3.53 -0.54
N LEU A 22 6.71 -3.71 -1.35
CA LEU A 22 5.33 -3.38 -1.02
C LEU A 22 4.81 -4.17 0.20
N THR A 23 5.14 -5.45 0.30
CA THR A 23 4.50 -6.37 1.27
C THR A 23 5.34 -6.71 2.49
N ARG A 24 6.66 -6.51 2.45
CA ARG A 24 7.57 -6.85 3.56
C ARG A 24 8.31 -5.64 4.09
N ASP A 25 8.83 -4.81 3.19
CA ASP A 25 9.73 -3.72 3.55
C ASP A 25 8.97 -2.37 3.67
N TYR A 26 7.64 -2.43 3.75
CA TYR A 26 6.77 -1.26 3.81
C TYR A 26 7.05 -0.25 4.92
N PRO A 27 7.50 -0.63 6.13
CA PRO A 27 7.83 0.37 7.13
C PRO A 27 8.92 1.33 6.70
N GLY A 28 9.76 0.95 5.73
CA GLY A 28 10.86 1.77 5.22
C GLY A 28 10.49 2.78 4.12
N TRP A 29 9.33 2.62 3.46
CA TRP A 29 8.93 3.52 2.36
C TRP A 29 7.52 4.09 2.50
N ILE A 30 6.69 3.54 3.38
CA ILE A 30 5.34 4.05 3.61
C ILE A 30 5.41 5.48 4.14
N GLY A 31 4.63 6.39 3.55
CA GLY A 31 4.67 7.84 3.81
C GLY A 31 4.18 8.29 5.19
N GLY A 32 4.33 7.48 6.23
CA GLY A 32 3.93 7.77 7.60
C GLY A 32 4.69 6.93 8.61
N GLU A 33 4.63 7.34 9.87
CA GLU A 33 5.26 6.61 10.96
C GLU A 33 4.41 5.41 11.37
N VAL A 34 4.90 4.19 11.10
CA VAL A 34 4.26 2.95 11.55
C VAL A 34 4.31 2.87 13.07
N ARG A 35 3.14 2.79 13.71
CA ARG A 35 2.98 2.69 15.16
C ARG A 35 2.86 1.26 15.64
N SER A 36 2.12 0.44 14.91
CA SER A 36 1.96 -0.97 15.23
C SER A 36 1.54 -1.77 14.01
N VAL A 37 1.87 -3.06 14.05
CA VAL A 37 1.51 -4.07 13.05
C VAL A 37 1.06 -5.31 13.82
N ALA A 38 -0.14 -5.80 13.54
CA ALA A 38 -0.68 -6.98 14.22
C ALA A 38 -1.45 -7.89 13.24
N PRO A 39 -1.08 -9.18 13.09
CA PRO A 39 0.14 -9.80 13.63
C PRO A 39 1.40 -9.22 12.95
N PRO A 40 2.58 -9.28 13.59
CA PRO A 40 3.83 -8.79 12.98
C PRO A 40 4.25 -9.66 11.79
N GLY A 41 5.02 -9.07 10.86
CA GLY A 41 5.59 -9.75 9.70
C GLY A 41 5.08 -9.20 8.36
N PRO A 42 5.30 -9.93 7.26
CA PRO A 42 4.78 -9.58 5.94
C PRO A 42 3.28 -9.34 5.94
N MET A 43 2.80 -8.56 4.98
CA MET A 43 1.36 -8.38 4.75
C MET A 43 0.68 -9.74 4.62
N ALA A 44 -0.37 -9.91 5.41
CA ALA A 44 -1.20 -11.10 5.43
C ALA A 44 -2.65 -10.71 5.67
N PRO A 45 -3.64 -11.45 5.13
CA PRO A 45 -5.05 -11.20 5.39
C PRO A 45 -5.36 -11.13 6.89
N GLY A 46 -6.18 -10.17 7.29
CA GLY A 46 -6.53 -9.88 8.68
C GLY A 46 -5.49 -9.05 9.45
N GLN A 47 -4.32 -8.75 8.85
CA GLN A 47 -3.34 -7.87 9.48
C GLN A 47 -3.86 -6.43 9.55
N VAL A 48 -3.59 -5.77 10.68
CA VAL A 48 -3.88 -4.37 10.90
C VAL A 48 -2.59 -3.59 11.10
N ILE A 49 -2.41 -2.54 10.31
CA ILE A 49 -1.28 -1.61 10.39
C ILE A 49 -1.83 -0.26 10.88
N GLN A 50 -1.26 0.27 11.95
CA GLN A 50 -1.54 1.61 12.44
C GLN A 50 -0.39 2.54 12.05
N LEU A 51 -0.70 3.65 11.39
CA LEU A 51 0.28 4.68 11.02
C LEU A 51 -0.18 6.08 11.43
N VAL A 52 0.79 6.96 11.59
CA VAL A 52 0.58 8.40 11.74
C VAL A 52 1.24 9.13 10.59
N THR A 53 0.45 9.77 9.73
CA THR A 53 0.96 10.71 8.72
C THR A 53 0.95 12.14 9.27
N ARG A 54 1.73 13.04 8.68
CA ARG A 54 1.79 14.46 9.03
C ARG A 54 1.45 15.30 7.81
N GLU A 55 0.35 16.03 7.88
CA GLU A 55 -0.10 16.93 6.82
C GLU A 55 -0.48 18.28 7.43
N LEU A 56 -0.11 19.39 6.78
CA LEU A 56 -0.41 20.75 7.26
C LEU A 56 0.03 21.02 8.72
N GLY A 57 1.10 20.37 9.17
CA GLY A 57 1.60 20.46 10.56
C GLY A 57 0.80 19.65 11.60
N LEU A 58 -0.23 18.91 11.18
CA LEU A 58 -1.07 18.07 12.04
C LEU A 58 -0.77 16.58 11.85
N GLY A 59 -0.81 15.82 12.95
CA GLY A 59 -0.67 14.37 12.95
C GLY A 59 -2.02 13.69 12.75
N PHE A 60 -2.10 12.82 11.75
CA PHE A 60 -3.32 12.11 11.39
C PHE A 60 -3.15 10.60 11.53
N ARG A 61 -4.04 9.97 12.30
CA ARG A 61 -4.07 8.51 12.44
C ARG A 61 -4.69 7.89 11.20
N VAL A 62 -4.04 6.85 10.70
CA VAL A 62 -4.50 6.03 9.59
C VAL A 62 -4.46 4.58 10.04
N ARG A 63 -5.52 3.85 9.72
CA ARG A 63 -5.65 2.42 10.00
C ARG A 63 -5.81 1.68 8.68
N VAL A 64 -4.90 0.76 8.41
CA VAL A 64 -4.93 -0.10 7.23
C VAL A 64 -5.29 -1.52 7.67
N GLU A 65 -6.31 -2.10 7.07
CA GLU A 65 -6.71 -3.48 7.26
C GLU A 65 -6.44 -4.26 5.98
N ILE A 66 -5.61 -5.29 6.06
CA ILE A 66 -5.27 -6.12 4.91
C ILE A 66 -6.38 -7.14 4.71
N GLY A 67 -7.14 -7.01 3.61
CA GLY A 67 -8.24 -7.90 3.28
C GLY A 67 -7.79 -9.16 2.53
N SER A 68 -6.90 -8.99 1.55
CA SER A 68 -6.41 -10.12 0.73
C SER A 68 -4.97 -9.91 0.28
N VAL A 69 -4.23 -11.01 0.12
CA VAL A 69 -2.88 -11.03 -0.44
C VAL A 69 -2.76 -12.24 -1.37
N ASP A 70 -2.53 -11.98 -2.65
CA ASP A 70 -2.27 -12.98 -3.68
C ASP A 70 -0.83 -12.81 -4.17
N VAL A 71 0.06 -13.68 -3.70
CA VAL A 71 1.49 -13.62 -4.00
C VAL A 71 1.77 -14.01 -5.45
N ASP A 72 1.04 -14.98 -5.98
CA ASP A 72 1.25 -15.49 -7.34
C ASP A 72 0.88 -14.44 -8.39
N ARG A 73 -0.19 -13.67 -8.11
CA ARG A 73 -0.63 -12.57 -8.97
C ARG A 73 -0.10 -11.20 -8.56
N ARG A 74 0.65 -11.11 -7.45
CA ARG A 74 1.15 -9.86 -6.85
C ARG A 74 0.05 -8.82 -6.68
N ARG A 75 -1.01 -9.20 -5.96
CA ARG A 75 -2.17 -8.34 -5.66
C ARG A 75 -2.42 -8.27 -4.16
N VAL A 76 -2.66 -7.07 -3.63
CA VAL A 76 -3.06 -6.87 -2.23
C VAL A 76 -4.28 -5.97 -2.18
N GLY A 77 -5.31 -6.43 -1.50
CA GLY A 77 -6.52 -5.65 -1.21
C GLY A 77 -6.49 -5.16 0.24
N MET A 78 -6.77 -3.89 0.47
CA MET A 78 -6.76 -3.28 1.80
C MET A 78 -7.84 -2.21 1.96
N ASP A 79 -8.33 -2.07 3.19
CA ASP A 79 -9.22 -1.00 3.60
C ASP A 79 -8.44 0.01 4.44
N ILE A 80 -8.36 1.24 3.96
CA ILE A 80 -7.62 2.33 4.60
C ILE A 80 -8.62 3.33 5.19
N ARG A 81 -8.66 3.40 6.52
CA ARG A 81 -9.41 4.39 7.27
C ARG A 81 -8.53 5.62 7.48
N LEU A 82 -8.93 6.70 6.82
CA LEU A 82 -8.34 8.02 6.91
C LEU A 82 -9.12 8.87 7.92
N PRO A 83 -8.60 10.05 8.31
CA PRO A 83 -9.32 11.01 9.13
C PRO A 83 -10.68 11.41 8.56
N PHE A 84 -11.54 11.97 9.42
CA PHE A 84 -12.86 12.52 9.05
C PHE A 84 -13.85 11.51 8.47
N GLY A 85 -13.68 10.22 8.77
CA GLY A 85 -14.58 9.16 8.33
C GLY A 85 -14.36 8.72 6.88
N VAL A 86 -13.26 9.13 6.25
CA VAL A 86 -12.92 8.71 4.88
C VAL A 86 -12.43 7.27 4.89
N MET A 87 -12.97 6.47 3.96
CA MET A 87 -12.55 5.10 3.69
C MET A 87 -12.02 5.01 2.26
N ASN A 88 -10.84 4.43 2.09
CA ASN A 88 -10.31 4.02 0.80
C ASN A 88 -10.30 2.49 0.74
N HIS A 89 -10.99 1.94 -0.25
CA HIS A 89 -10.94 0.52 -0.57
C HIS A 89 -9.92 0.37 -1.69
N GLU A 90 -8.75 -0.15 -1.38
CA GLU A 90 -7.62 -0.14 -2.30
C GLU A 90 -7.26 -1.56 -2.74
N LEU A 91 -7.12 -1.74 -4.05
CA LEU A 91 -6.49 -2.91 -4.66
C LEU A 91 -5.20 -2.49 -5.37
N VAL A 92 -4.07 -2.89 -4.80
CA VAL A 92 -2.76 -2.70 -5.41
C VAL A 92 -2.38 -3.92 -6.22
N THR A 93 -1.97 -3.72 -7.48
CA THR A 93 -1.46 -4.77 -8.36
C THR A 93 -0.08 -4.42 -8.88
N VAL A 94 0.81 -5.42 -8.96
CA VAL A 94 2.16 -5.26 -9.52
C VAL A 94 2.34 -6.21 -10.71
N ASP A 95 2.34 -5.64 -11.92
CA ASP A 95 2.52 -6.37 -13.16
C ASP A 95 3.92 -6.15 -13.74
N PRO A 96 4.62 -7.17 -14.27
CA PRO A 96 5.87 -6.97 -14.99
C PRO A 96 5.62 -6.21 -16.30
N THR A 97 6.59 -5.39 -16.71
CA THR A 97 6.57 -4.71 -18.01
C THR A 97 7.50 -5.41 -19.01
N ALA A 98 7.26 -5.21 -20.31
CA ALA A 98 8.13 -5.75 -21.36
C ALA A 98 9.57 -5.22 -21.28
N ALA A 99 9.79 -4.06 -20.64
CA ALA A 99 11.10 -3.46 -20.43
C ALA A 99 11.86 -4.04 -19.22
N GLY A 100 11.28 -4.99 -18.49
CA GLY A 100 11.88 -5.60 -17.30
C GLY A 100 11.60 -4.86 -15.98
N GLY A 101 10.85 -3.76 -16.03
CA GLY A 101 10.34 -3.04 -14.86
C GLY A 101 8.99 -3.57 -14.35
N ALA A 102 8.32 -2.77 -13.54
CA ALA A 102 7.01 -3.09 -12.99
C ALA A 102 6.02 -1.93 -13.20
N LEU A 103 4.76 -2.27 -13.43
CA LEU A 103 3.64 -1.36 -13.43
C LEU A 103 2.84 -1.61 -12.15
N VAL A 104 2.80 -0.60 -11.28
CA VAL A 104 2.01 -0.62 -10.05
C VAL A 104 0.71 0.11 -10.32
N ARG A 105 -0.42 -0.46 -9.93
CA ARG A 105 -1.74 0.20 -10.01
C ARG A 105 -2.40 0.20 -8.64
N PHE A 106 -3.08 1.29 -8.32
CA PHE A 106 -3.85 1.52 -7.11
C PHE A 106 -5.31 1.71 -7.56
N ASN A 107 -6.21 0.77 -7.26
CA ASN A 107 -7.61 0.83 -7.73
C ASN A 107 -8.60 0.90 -6.59
#